data_AF-A0A0D3KY40-F1
#
_entry.id   AF-A0A0D3KY40-F1
#
_cell.length_a   1.000
_cell.length_b   1.000
_cell.length_c   1.000
_cell.angle_alpha   90.00
_cell.angle_beta   90.00
_cell.angle_gamma   90.00
#
_symmetry.space_group_name_H-M   'P 1'
#
loop_
_entity.id
_entity.type
_entity.pdbx_description
1 polymer ?
#
loop_
_entity_poly.entity_id
_entity_poly.type
_entity_poly.pdbx_seq_one_letter_code
_entity_poly.pdbx_strand_id
1 'polypeptide(L)'
;MLPPLATARELAGASSASAAEEHLVCGKLRFFHYACDRHDDCGWGCGYRTVQSQLSWLAPDTAPPSIPELQQVLGVGAREWIGVPDAVTLLDALHGAAVEVLPLASGLALASEWRRLAAHFDAGGGPVMVGGGGDVYSKTVIGVRGGAAGEPELLILDPHFMDAAALHASDLGAVRAAGWIAWRPSGAALPSASFYNLGMVRRPADGAVRRRSVTAPPATSEPAGGWSIEVVASGEEMS
;
A
#
# COMPACT_ATOMS: atom_id res chain seq x y z
N MET A 1 -8.91 -13.51 13.93
CA MET A 1 -10.11 -13.26 13.10
C MET A 1 -9.68 -12.23 12.07
N LEU A 2 -10.09 -12.32 10.81
CA LEU A 2 -9.69 -11.29 9.84
C LEU A 2 -10.30 -9.93 10.21
N PRO A 3 -9.62 -8.81 9.96
CA PRO A 3 -10.22 -7.48 10.08
C PRO A 3 -11.50 -7.38 9.23
N PRO A 4 -12.49 -6.56 9.65
CA PRO A 4 -13.72 -6.40 8.90
C PRO A 4 -13.44 -5.80 7.52
N LEU A 5 -14.24 -6.22 6.54
CA LEU A 5 -14.20 -5.68 5.19
C LEU A 5 -15.02 -4.39 5.15
N ALA A 6 -14.40 -3.28 4.75
CA ALA A 6 -15.02 -1.96 4.75
C ALA A 6 -14.65 -1.17 3.49
N THR A 7 -15.54 -0.26 3.08
CA THR A 7 -15.26 0.76 2.06
C THR A 7 -14.35 1.85 2.62
N ALA A 8 -13.69 2.60 1.74
CA ALA A 8 -12.90 3.75 2.15
C ALA A 8 -13.71 4.79 2.95
N ARG A 9 -14.99 4.97 2.62
CA ARG A 9 -15.90 5.89 3.32
C ARG A 9 -16.26 5.40 4.73
N GLU A 10 -16.50 4.10 4.89
CA GLU A 10 -16.72 3.50 6.22
C GLU A 10 -15.47 3.59 7.10
N LEU A 11 -14.28 3.43 6.51
CA LEU A 11 -12.99 3.59 7.20
C LEU A 11 -12.75 5.05 7.59
N ALA A 12 -12.98 6.01 6.67
CA ALA A 12 -12.84 7.44 6.93
C ALA A 12 -13.79 7.98 8.01
N GLY A 13 -15.00 7.42 8.08
CA GLY A 13 -16.07 7.96 8.93
C GLY A 13 -16.72 9.21 8.31
N ALA A 14 -17.43 10.00 9.13
CA ALA A 14 -18.06 11.23 8.67
C ALA A 14 -16.99 12.25 8.27
N SER A 15 -17.02 12.72 7.01
CA SER A 15 -16.14 13.79 6.56
C SER A 15 -16.75 15.16 6.84
N SER A 16 -15.90 16.11 7.27
CA SER A 16 -16.22 17.53 7.37
C SER A 16 -15.95 18.30 6.07
N ALA A 17 -15.30 17.69 5.09
CA ALA A 17 -15.00 18.31 3.80
C ALA A 17 -16.15 18.13 2.80
N SER A 18 -16.26 19.03 1.81
CA SER A 18 -17.22 18.83 0.73
C SER A 18 -16.80 17.61 -0.08
N ALA A 19 -17.74 16.70 -0.36
CA ALA A 19 -17.48 15.46 -1.09
C ALA A 19 -16.90 15.66 -2.51
N ALA A 20 -16.90 16.90 -3.03
CA ALA A 20 -16.48 17.25 -4.38
C ALA A 20 -14.95 17.22 -4.61
N GLU A 21 -14.14 17.16 -3.55
CA GLU A 21 -12.68 17.10 -3.66
C GLU A 21 -12.08 15.81 -3.06
N GLU A 22 -12.91 14.85 -2.66
CA GLU A 22 -12.45 13.59 -2.07
C GLU A 22 -12.41 12.46 -3.10
N HIS A 23 -11.20 11.98 -3.38
CA HIS A 23 -10.94 10.88 -4.30
C HIS A 23 -10.57 9.65 -3.48
N LEU A 24 -11.45 8.65 -3.44
CA LEU A 24 -11.32 7.47 -2.59
C LEU A 24 -11.21 6.21 -3.43
N VAL A 25 -10.49 5.21 -2.92
CA VAL A 25 -10.51 3.86 -3.50
C VAL A 25 -11.95 3.33 -3.55
N CYS A 26 -12.34 2.81 -4.71
CA CYS A 26 -13.64 2.17 -4.92
C CYS A 26 -13.59 0.69 -4.51
N GLY A 27 -14.68 0.18 -3.93
CA GLY A 27 -14.79 -1.18 -3.42
C GLY A 27 -14.45 -1.28 -1.93
N LYS A 28 -14.18 -2.50 -1.47
CA LYS A 28 -13.89 -2.76 -0.06
C LYS A 28 -12.50 -3.35 0.11
N LEU A 29 -11.91 -3.11 1.27
CA LEU A 29 -10.64 -3.68 1.71
C LEU A 29 -10.68 -3.95 3.22
N ARG A 30 -9.67 -4.66 3.71
CA ARG A 30 -9.45 -4.90 5.14
C ARG A 30 -8.24 -4.08 5.59
N PHE A 31 -8.35 -3.51 6.79
CA PHE A 31 -7.22 -2.85 7.44
C PHE A 31 -6.35 -3.91 8.11
N PHE A 32 -5.33 -4.41 7.42
CA PHE A 32 -4.32 -5.28 8.03
C PHE A 32 -3.28 -4.45 8.78
N HIS A 33 -2.91 -4.92 9.96
CA HIS A 33 -2.02 -4.24 10.89
C HIS A 33 -1.24 -5.27 11.73
N TYR A 34 -0.32 -4.80 12.56
CA TYR A 34 0.51 -5.66 13.41
C TYR A 34 -0.31 -6.63 14.25
N ALA A 35 0.17 -7.88 14.30
CA ALA A 35 -0.36 -8.99 15.08
C ALA A 35 -1.84 -9.36 14.83
N CYS A 36 -2.50 -8.80 13.81
CA CYS A 36 -3.94 -9.04 13.55
C CYS A 36 -4.29 -10.51 13.26
N ASP A 37 -3.32 -11.31 12.82
CA ASP A 37 -3.43 -12.75 12.59
C ASP A 37 -2.62 -13.61 13.57
N ARG A 38 -2.16 -13.01 14.69
CA ARG A 38 -1.30 -13.60 15.74
C ARG A 38 0.14 -13.88 15.30
N HIS A 39 0.57 -13.41 14.14
CA HIS A 39 1.99 -13.41 13.78
C HIS A 39 2.72 -12.24 14.49
N ASP A 40 3.90 -12.51 15.07
CA ASP A 40 4.72 -11.46 15.71
C ASP A 40 5.55 -10.69 14.67
N ASP A 41 4.88 -9.72 14.02
CA ASP A 41 5.47 -8.86 13.01
C ASP A 41 5.74 -7.42 13.50
N CYS A 42 5.61 -7.19 14.80
CA CYS A 42 5.81 -5.88 15.40
C CYS A 42 7.23 -5.36 15.13
N GLY A 43 7.30 -4.17 14.54
CA GLY A 43 8.55 -3.48 14.24
C GLY A 43 9.25 -3.90 12.94
N TRP A 44 8.66 -4.77 12.12
CA TRP A 44 9.22 -5.14 10.80
C TRP A 44 8.17 -5.51 9.73
N GLY A 45 6.96 -5.84 10.14
CA GLY A 45 5.89 -6.38 9.28
C GLY A 45 5.11 -5.39 8.43
N CYS A 46 5.31 -4.08 8.61
CA CYS A 46 4.39 -3.06 8.12
C CYS A 46 4.19 -3.11 6.59
N GLY A 47 5.26 -3.45 5.85
CA GLY A 47 5.19 -3.65 4.40
C GLY A 47 4.28 -4.82 4.02
N TYR A 48 4.40 -5.96 4.70
CA TYR A 48 3.53 -7.12 4.46
C TYR A 48 2.07 -6.83 4.79
N ARG A 49 1.79 -6.11 5.88
CA ARG A 49 0.42 -5.71 6.24
C ARG A 49 -0.20 -4.74 5.22
N THR A 50 0.62 -3.86 4.67
CA THR A 50 0.22 -2.99 3.55
C THR A 50 -0.13 -3.83 2.31
N VAL A 51 0.71 -4.80 1.96
CA VAL A 51 0.45 -5.72 0.84
C VAL A 51 -0.81 -6.57 1.09
N GLN A 52 -1.02 -7.09 2.31
CA GLN A 52 -2.25 -7.83 2.65
C GLN A 52 -3.51 -6.96 2.51
N SER A 53 -3.42 -5.67 2.85
CA SER A 53 -4.51 -4.71 2.63
C SER A 53 -4.80 -4.54 1.12
N GLN A 54 -3.77 -4.42 0.28
CA GLN A 54 -3.91 -4.37 -1.19
C GLN A 54 -4.49 -5.67 -1.77
N LEU A 55 -4.00 -6.84 -1.33
CA LEU A 55 -4.49 -8.15 -1.74
C LEU A 55 -5.96 -8.36 -1.35
N SER A 56 -6.36 -7.86 -0.18
CA SER A 56 -7.76 -7.91 0.26
C SER A 56 -8.70 -7.05 -0.59
N TRP A 57 -8.19 -6.03 -1.26
CA TRP A 57 -8.96 -5.23 -2.22
C TRP A 57 -9.05 -5.90 -3.60
N LEU A 58 -7.98 -6.58 -4.02
CA LEU A 58 -7.94 -7.37 -5.25
C LEU A 58 -8.90 -8.56 -5.18
N ALA A 59 -8.99 -9.22 -4.01
CA ALA A 59 -9.82 -10.40 -3.80
C ALA A 59 -10.55 -10.37 -2.43
N PRO A 60 -11.61 -9.55 -2.29
CA PRO A 60 -12.28 -9.27 -1.00
C PRO A 60 -12.93 -10.50 -0.35
N ASP A 61 -13.30 -11.50 -1.13
CA ASP A 61 -13.93 -12.73 -0.64
C ASP A 61 -12.92 -13.79 -0.18
N THR A 62 -11.62 -13.50 -0.27
CA THR A 62 -10.55 -14.43 0.09
C THR A 62 -9.61 -13.84 1.14
N ALA A 63 -9.09 -14.71 2.01
CA ALA A 63 -7.99 -14.35 2.89
C ALA A 63 -6.70 -14.18 2.06
N PRO A 64 -5.94 -13.09 2.23
CA PRO A 64 -4.63 -12.98 1.61
C PRO A 64 -3.66 -14.00 2.23
N PRO A 65 -2.55 -14.34 1.54
CA PRO A 65 -1.49 -15.16 2.13
C PRO A 65 -0.94 -14.54 3.42
N SER A 66 -0.52 -15.40 4.34
CA SER A 66 0.18 -15.05 5.56
C SER A 66 1.58 -14.50 5.27
N ILE A 67 2.19 -13.78 6.24
CA ILE A 67 3.55 -13.24 6.08
C ILE A 67 4.57 -14.32 5.70
N PRO A 68 4.59 -15.52 6.31
CA PRO A 68 5.48 -16.59 5.89
C PRO A 68 5.28 -17.04 4.44
N GLU A 69 4.03 -17.08 3.95
CA GLU A 69 3.75 -17.41 2.55
C GLU A 69 4.21 -16.30 1.60
N LEU A 70 4.06 -15.02 1.98
CA LEU A 70 4.58 -13.90 1.21
C LEU A 70 6.12 -13.94 1.15
N GLN A 71 6.79 -14.26 2.26
CA GLN A 71 8.25 -14.45 2.31
C GLN A 71 8.71 -15.58 1.40
N GLN A 72 7.96 -16.68 1.35
CA GLN A 72 8.24 -17.79 0.43
C GLN A 72 8.15 -17.38 -1.04
N VAL A 73 7.18 -16.54 -1.40
CA VAL A 73 7.06 -16.01 -2.78
C VAL A 73 8.25 -15.10 -3.13
N LEU A 74 8.70 -14.28 -2.19
CA LEU A 74 9.85 -13.38 -2.40
C LEU A 74 11.20 -14.09 -2.31
N GLY A 75 11.27 -15.27 -1.68
CA GLY A 75 12.54 -15.95 -1.41
C GLY A 75 13.42 -15.23 -0.38
N VAL A 76 12.81 -14.46 0.53
CA VAL A 76 13.52 -13.66 1.56
C VAL A 76 13.55 -14.36 2.92
N GLY A 77 14.47 -13.91 3.78
CA GLY A 77 14.62 -14.42 5.13
C GLY A 77 13.46 -14.07 6.07
N ALA A 78 13.42 -14.76 7.21
CA ALA A 78 12.49 -14.42 8.28
C ALA A 78 12.81 -13.02 8.84
N ARG A 79 11.76 -12.22 9.08
CA ARG A 79 11.82 -10.86 9.63
C ARG A 79 12.46 -9.80 8.74
N GLU A 80 12.67 -10.06 7.45
CA GLU A 80 13.11 -9.03 6.52
C GLU A 80 12.00 -8.02 6.22
N TRP A 81 12.38 -6.73 6.16
CA TRP A 81 11.48 -5.65 5.77
C TRP A 81 11.27 -5.69 4.26
N ILE A 82 10.08 -5.30 3.82
CA ILE A 82 9.75 -5.19 2.40
C ILE A 82 9.26 -3.80 2.06
N GLY A 83 9.51 -3.40 0.81
CA GLY A 83 9.11 -2.10 0.28
C GLY A 83 8.20 -2.22 -0.95
N VAL A 84 8.06 -1.10 -1.66
CA VAL A 84 7.28 -1.03 -2.90
C VAL A 84 7.77 -2.01 -3.98
N PRO A 85 9.09 -2.23 -4.20
CA PRO A 85 9.55 -3.22 -5.19
C PRO A 85 9.06 -4.65 -4.90
N ASP A 86 9.06 -5.04 -3.63
CA ASP A 86 8.56 -6.36 -3.22
C ASP A 86 7.04 -6.46 -3.39
N ALA A 87 6.31 -5.37 -3.09
CA ALA A 87 4.88 -5.30 -3.32
C ALA A 87 4.52 -5.49 -4.80
N VAL A 88 5.29 -4.88 -5.72
CA VAL A 88 5.13 -5.08 -7.17
C VAL A 88 5.24 -6.58 -7.51
N THR A 89 6.30 -7.22 -7.03
CA THR A 89 6.54 -8.66 -7.24
C THR A 89 5.40 -9.53 -6.69
N LEU A 90 4.98 -9.28 -5.44
CA LEU A 90 3.93 -10.06 -4.77
C LEU A 90 2.58 -9.90 -5.47
N LEU A 91 2.19 -8.69 -5.84
CA LEU A 91 0.89 -8.39 -6.45
C LEU A 91 0.78 -8.98 -7.87
N ASP A 92 1.86 -8.96 -8.65
CA ASP A 92 1.90 -9.63 -9.95
C ASP A 92 1.91 -11.17 -9.81
N ALA A 93 2.78 -11.71 -8.95
CA ALA A 93 2.90 -13.15 -8.76
C ALA A 93 1.58 -13.79 -8.31
N LEU A 94 0.88 -13.15 -7.36
CA LEU A 94 -0.32 -13.71 -6.74
C LEU A 94 -1.62 -13.43 -7.51
N HIS A 95 -1.72 -12.29 -8.20
CA HIS A 95 -2.96 -11.82 -8.81
C HIS A 95 -2.83 -11.30 -10.25
N GLY A 96 -1.61 -11.23 -10.81
CA GLY A 96 -1.34 -10.62 -12.11
C GLY A 96 -1.63 -9.12 -12.15
N ALA A 97 -1.63 -8.46 -10.98
CA ALA A 97 -1.98 -7.06 -10.85
C ALA A 97 -0.81 -6.16 -11.29
N ALA A 98 -1.14 -5.10 -12.04
CA ALA A 98 -0.15 -4.09 -12.40
C ALA A 98 0.01 -3.07 -11.26
N VAL A 99 1.25 -2.66 -11.01
CA VAL A 99 1.57 -1.63 -10.01
C VAL A 99 2.38 -0.53 -10.70
N GLU A 100 1.82 0.66 -10.76
CA GLU A 100 2.55 1.85 -11.20
C GLU A 100 3.31 2.43 -9.99
N VAL A 101 4.61 2.66 -10.14
CA VAL A 101 5.43 3.28 -9.09
C VAL A 101 5.58 4.76 -9.38
N LEU A 102 5.07 5.59 -8.46
CA LEU A 102 5.27 7.03 -8.46
C LEU A 102 6.41 7.38 -7.48
N PRO A 103 7.62 7.69 -7.96
CA PRO A 103 8.72 8.13 -7.10
C PRO A 103 8.56 9.61 -6.73
N LEU A 104 8.80 9.92 -5.47
CA LEU A 104 8.86 11.27 -4.93
C LEU A 104 10.24 11.51 -4.33
N ALA A 105 10.98 12.47 -4.86
CA ALA A 105 12.32 12.82 -4.36
C ALA A 105 12.29 13.38 -2.92
N SER A 106 11.15 13.91 -2.49
CA SER A 106 10.88 14.40 -1.14
C SER A 106 9.38 14.32 -0.88
N GLY A 107 8.97 14.24 0.40
CA GLY A 107 7.56 14.38 0.79
C GLY A 107 6.88 15.66 0.28
N LEU A 108 7.65 16.74 0.07
CA LEU A 108 7.15 17.99 -0.52
C LEU A 108 6.67 17.83 -1.97
N ALA A 109 7.20 16.86 -2.71
CA ALA A 109 6.83 16.63 -4.10
C ALA A 109 5.38 16.13 -4.24
N LEU A 110 4.76 15.66 -3.16
CA LEU A 110 3.36 15.25 -3.21
C LEU A 110 2.42 16.43 -3.53
N ALA A 111 2.77 17.66 -3.14
CA ALA A 111 1.94 18.83 -3.44
C ALA A 111 1.76 19.08 -4.95
N SER A 112 2.74 18.69 -5.78
CA SER A 112 2.62 18.76 -7.24
C SER A 112 2.03 17.49 -7.87
N GLU A 113 2.12 16.34 -7.19
CA GLU A 113 1.75 15.03 -7.73
C GLU A 113 0.39 14.50 -7.24
N TRP A 114 -0.24 15.10 -6.23
CA TRP A 114 -1.46 14.53 -5.61
C TRP A 114 -2.63 14.35 -6.58
N ARG A 115 -2.70 15.17 -7.64
CA ARG A 115 -3.72 15.00 -8.71
C ARG A 115 -3.53 13.70 -9.50
N ARG A 116 -2.31 13.17 -9.57
CA ARG A 116 -2.05 11.86 -10.16
C ARG A 116 -2.63 10.74 -9.28
N LEU A 117 -2.56 10.89 -7.95
CA LEU A 117 -3.25 9.99 -7.03
C LEU A 117 -4.78 10.10 -7.15
N ALA A 118 -5.30 11.32 -7.29
CA ALA A 118 -6.72 11.53 -7.51
C ALA A 118 -7.18 10.81 -8.79
N ALA A 119 -6.48 11.02 -9.91
CA ALA A 119 -6.75 10.34 -11.17
C ALA A 119 -6.63 8.81 -11.08
N HIS A 120 -5.69 8.29 -10.28
CA HIS A 120 -5.56 6.87 -10.01
C HIS A 120 -6.83 6.31 -9.36
N PHE A 121 -7.31 6.92 -8.27
CA PHE A 121 -8.53 6.48 -7.60
C PHE A 121 -9.78 6.64 -8.47
N ASP A 122 -9.91 7.77 -9.18
CA ASP A 122 -11.03 8.05 -10.09
C ASP A 122 -11.10 7.04 -11.24
N ALA A 123 -9.95 6.57 -11.71
CA ALA A 123 -9.86 5.54 -12.74
C ALA A 123 -10.02 4.10 -12.19
N GLY A 124 -10.52 3.94 -10.97
CA GLY A 124 -10.76 2.63 -10.34
C GLY A 124 -9.50 1.96 -9.79
N GLY A 125 -8.42 2.73 -9.59
CA GLY A 125 -7.20 2.29 -8.94
C GLY A 125 -7.41 1.86 -7.48
N GLY A 126 -6.56 0.97 -7.01
CA GLY A 126 -6.64 0.36 -5.68
C GLY A 126 -5.86 1.11 -4.59
N PRO A 127 -5.76 0.53 -3.39
CA PRO A 127 -5.01 1.09 -2.27
C PRO A 127 -3.53 1.26 -2.63
N VAL A 128 -2.93 2.37 -2.22
CA VAL A 128 -1.55 2.72 -2.57
C VAL A 128 -0.63 2.41 -1.40
N MET A 129 0.39 1.59 -1.64
CA MET A 129 1.48 1.41 -0.67
C MET A 129 2.38 2.63 -0.73
N VAL A 130 2.73 3.19 0.42
CA VAL A 130 3.76 4.21 0.55
C VAL A 130 4.92 3.62 1.33
N GLY A 131 6.11 3.62 0.73
CA GLY A 131 7.36 3.28 1.40
C GLY A 131 8.38 4.40 1.20
N GLY A 132 9.15 4.73 2.24
CA GLY A 132 10.18 5.76 2.18
C GLY A 132 11.55 5.24 2.63
N GLY A 133 12.58 6.05 2.39
CA GLY A 133 13.95 5.70 2.75
C GLY A 133 14.37 6.09 4.16
N GLY A 134 13.86 7.22 4.67
CA GLY A 134 14.16 7.75 5.99
C GLY A 134 13.15 7.35 7.07
N ASP A 135 11.91 7.08 6.68
CA ASP A 135 10.89 6.43 7.49
C ASP A 135 10.74 5.00 6.97
N VAL A 136 11.40 4.04 7.62
CA VAL A 136 11.38 2.62 7.22
C VAL A 136 9.95 2.01 7.27
N TYR A 137 8.95 2.81 7.64
CA TYR A 137 7.59 2.42 7.95
C TYR A 137 6.64 2.60 6.77
N SER A 138 6.12 1.47 6.28
CA SER A 138 5.12 1.44 5.22
C SER A 138 3.75 1.91 5.71
N LYS A 139 2.96 2.53 4.82
CA LYS A 139 1.59 3.01 5.08
C LYS A 139 0.70 2.66 3.88
N THR A 140 -0.60 2.52 4.12
CA THR A 140 -1.57 2.39 3.02
C THR A 140 -2.35 3.69 2.83
N VAL A 141 -2.33 4.28 1.64
CA VAL A 141 -3.20 5.40 1.26
C VAL A 141 -4.42 4.85 0.54
N ILE A 142 -5.61 5.22 1.01
CA ILE A 142 -6.90 4.80 0.42
C ILE A 142 -7.73 5.97 -0.11
N GLY A 143 -7.18 7.18 -0.05
CA GLY A 143 -7.81 8.36 -0.61
C GLY A 143 -6.92 9.59 -0.55
N VAL A 144 -7.25 10.57 -1.36
CA VAL A 144 -6.60 11.89 -1.41
C VAL A 144 -7.65 12.97 -1.59
N ARG A 145 -7.40 14.15 -1.02
CA ARG A 145 -8.23 15.33 -1.23
C ARG A 145 -7.42 16.62 -1.25
N GLY A 146 -8.01 17.66 -1.81
CA GLY A 146 -7.55 19.02 -1.58
C GLY A 146 -7.66 19.39 -0.10
N GLY A 147 -6.65 20.03 0.45
CA GLY A 147 -6.68 20.57 1.81
C GLY A 147 -6.51 22.09 1.81
N ALA A 148 -6.48 22.65 3.02
CA ALA A 148 -6.36 24.09 3.21
C ALA A 148 -5.03 24.61 2.62
N ALA A 149 -5.05 25.84 2.10
CA ALA A 149 -3.89 26.52 1.54
C ALA A 149 -3.14 25.74 0.42
N GLY A 150 -3.83 24.80 -0.25
CA GLY A 150 -3.24 24.01 -1.33
C GLY A 150 -2.40 22.83 -0.87
N GLU A 151 -2.33 22.53 0.43
CA GLU A 151 -1.70 21.31 0.94
C GLU A 151 -2.69 20.14 0.82
N PRO A 152 -2.39 19.08 0.04
CA PRO A 152 -3.28 17.93 -0.05
C PRO A 152 -3.26 17.10 1.23
N GLU A 153 -4.36 16.39 1.49
CA GLU A 153 -4.46 15.43 2.58
C GLU A 153 -4.57 14.01 2.04
N LEU A 154 -3.95 13.06 2.74
CA LEU A 154 -4.02 11.63 2.46
C LEU A 154 -4.85 10.92 3.51
N LEU A 155 -5.75 10.03 3.09
CA LEU A 155 -6.42 9.10 4.00
C LEU A 155 -5.53 7.88 4.21
N ILE A 156 -4.91 7.80 5.38
CA ILE A 156 -3.92 6.79 5.76
C ILE A 156 -4.57 5.68 6.60
N LEU A 157 -4.27 4.43 6.26
CA LEU A 157 -4.34 3.28 7.16
C LEU A 157 -2.92 2.99 7.65
N ASP A 158 -2.70 3.15 8.95
CA ASP A 158 -1.39 2.96 9.57
C ASP A 158 -1.27 1.52 10.10
N PRO A 159 -0.46 0.64 9.46
CA PRO A 159 -0.38 -0.77 9.82
C PRO A 159 0.33 -1.01 11.18
N HIS A 160 0.86 0.02 11.83
CA HIS A 160 1.51 -0.10 13.14
C HIS A 160 0.51 -0.24 14.30
N PHE A 161 -0.78 -0.11 14.02
CA PHE A 161 -1.84 -0.38 14.98
C PHE A 161 -1.70 -1.79 15.56
N MET A 162 -1.79 -1.89 16.89
CA MET A 162 -1.85 -3.16 17.61
C MET A 162 -3.16 -3.22 18.37
N ASP A 163 -3.91 -4.30 18.17
CA ASP A 163 -5.08 -4.59 18.98
C ASP A 163 -4.66 -4.70 20.46
N ALA A 164 -5.38 -4.01 21.33
CA ALA A 164 -5.16 -3.99 22.77
C ALA A 164 -6.48 -4.18 23.51
N ALA A 165 -6.44 -4.47 24.81
CA ALA A 165 -7.63 -4.77 25.61
C ALA A 165 -8.75 -3.69 25.53
N ALA A 166 -8.39 -2.44 25.24
CA ALA A 166 -9.32 -1.32 25.13
C ALA A 166 -9.60 -0.87 23.68
N LEU A 167 -8.92 -1.44 22.68
CA LEU A 167 -9.01 -0.98 21.28
C LEU A 167 -8.85 -2.17 20.32
N HIS A 168 -9.90 -2.46 19.56
CA HIS A 168 -9.92 -3.51 18.54
C HIS A 168 -10.17 -2.91 17.16
N ALA A 169 -9.52 -3.46 16.12
CA ALA A 169 -9.71 -3.14 14.71
C ALA A 169 -11.18 -3.14 14.22
N SER A 170 -12.07 -3.85 14.91
CA SER A 170 -13.50 -3.89 14.60
C SER A 170 -14.26 -2.65 15.09
N ASP A 171 -13.74 -1.95 16.10
CA ASP A 171 -14.24 -0.65 16.54
C ASP A 171 -13.57 0.46 15.74
N LEU A 172 -14.03 0.65 14.50
CA LEU A 172 -13.53 1.69 13.60
C LEU A 172 -13.64 3.10 14.22
N GLY A 173 -14.60 3.33 15.13
CA GLY A 173 -14.74 4.61 15.82
C GLY A 173 -13.54 4.89 16.72
N ALA A 174 -13.18 3.94 17.56
CA ALA A 174 -12.03 4.05 18.44
C ALA A 174 -10.70 4.04 17.68
N VAL A 175 -10.58 3.26 16.61
CA VAL A 175 -9.38 3.22 15.74
C VAL A 175 -9.14 4.57 15.06
N ARG A 176 -10.19 5.23 14.56
CA ARG A 176 -10.12 6.60 14.04
C ARG A 176 -9.77 7.62 15.11
N ALA A 177 -10.40 7.54 16.28
CA ALA A 177 -10.15 8.47 17.39
C ALA A 177 -8.69 8.42 17.87
N ALA A 178 -8.06 7.26 17.79
CA ALA A 178 -6.64 7.06 18.07
C ALA A 178 -5.71 7.46 16.90
N GLY A 179 -6.25 7.77 15.73
CA GLY A 179 -5.50 8.30 14.59
C GLY A 179 -4.83 7.26 13.68
N TRP A 180 -5.16 5.97 13.84
CA TRP A 180 -4.64 4.86 13.01
C TRP A 180 -5.30 4.79 11.62
N ILE A 181 -6.52 5.34 11.51
CA ILE A 181 -7.20 5.61 10.25
C ILE A 181 -7.56 7.08 10.26
N ALA A 182 -6.88 7.89 9.43
CA ALA A 182 -7.04 9.34 9.49
C ALA A 182 -6.68 10.02 8.17
N TRP A 183 -7.39 11.11 7.88
CA TRP A 183 -6.90 12.13 6.96
C TRP A 183 -5.70 12.84 7.59
N ARG A 184 -4.60 12.95 6.85
CA ARG A 184 -3.36 13.58 7.28
C ARG A 184 -2.89 14.57 6.23
N PRO A 185 -2.55 15.82 6.60
CA PRO A 185 -1.85 16.74 5.72
C PRO A 185 -0.59 16.09 5.16
N SER A 186 -0.30 16.33 3.88
CA SER A 186 0.80 15.68 3.17
C SER A 186 2.15 15.83 3.87
N GLY A 187 2.46 17.01 4.44
CA GLY A 187 3.71 17.23 5.16
C GLY A 187 3.84 16.43 6.46
N ALA A 188 2.71 16.08 7.09
CA ALA A 188 2.69 15.21 8.27
C ALA A 188 2.72 13.72 7.88
N ALA A 189 2.05 13.35 6.79
CA ALA A 189 2.03 11.97 6.31
C ALA A 189 3.36 11.54 5.69
N LEU A 190 4.01 12.45 4.96
CA LEU A 190 5.26 12.27 4.23
C LEU A 190 6.23 13.42 4.58
N PRO A 191 7.00 13.30 5.68
CA PRO A 191 8.04 14.26 6.02
C PRO A 191 9.01 14.58 4.87
N SER A 192 9.37 15.85 4.73
CA SER A 192 10.19 16.38 3.62
C SER A 192 11.63 15.86 3.58
N ALA A 193 12.15 15.39 4.71
CA ALA A 193 13.52 14.90 4.85
C ALA A 193 13.76 13.48 4.27
N SER A 194 12.72 12.84 3.73
CA SER A 194 12.76 11.49 3.16
C SER A 194 12.24 11.50 1.72
N PHE A 195 12.71 10.53 0.93
CA PHE A 195 12.12 10.19 -0.37
C PHE A 195 11.03 9.13 -0.18
N TYR A 196 10.12 9.00 -1.15
CA TYR A 196 9.04 8.03 -1.11
C TYR A 196 8.82 7.36 -2.47
N ASN A 197 8.40 6.11 -2.44
CA ASN A 197 7.80 5.42 -3.57
C ASN A 197 6.34 5.13 -3.24
N LEU A 198 5.45 5.45 -4.17
CA LEU A 198 4.02 5.19 -4.07
C LEU A 198 3.67 4.08 -5.06
N GLY A 199 3.36 2.88 -4.55
CA GLY A 199 2.97 1.71 -5.32
C GLY A 199 1.46 1.70 -5.58
N MET A 200 1.05 2.17 -6.75
CA MET A 200 -0.34 2.36 -7.17
C MET A 200 -0.87 1.12 -7.90
N VAL A 201 -1.51 0.20 -7.15
CA VAL A 201 -2.03 -1.06 -7.69
C VAL A 201 -3.30 -0.87 -8.51
N ARG A 202 -3.40 -1.57 -9.65
CA ARG A 202 -4.60 -1.63 -10.48
C ARG A 202 -5.00 -3.08 -10.70
N ARG A 203 -6.31 -3.33 -10.84
CA ARG A 203 -6.79 -4.66 -11.25
C ARG A 203 -6.26 -4.99 -12.66
N PRO A 204 -6.05 -6.28 -12.97
CA PRO A 204 -5.71 -6.71 -14.33
C PRO A 204 -6.70 -6.15 -15.37
N ALA A 205 -6.20 -5.74 -16.53
CA ALA A 205 -7.01 -5.14 -17.59
C ALA A 205 -8.07 -6.10 -18.17
N ASP A 206 -7.84 -7.41 -18.08
CA ASP A 206 -8.81 -8.45 -18.48
C ASP A 206 -9.90 -8.70 -17.41
N GLY A 207 -9.83 -8.00 -16.27
CA GLY A 207 -10.74 -8.17 -15.13
C GLY A 207 -10.58 -9.51 -14.40
N ALA A 208 -9.73 -10.41 -14.91
CA ALA A 208 -9.54 -11.73 -14.35
C ALA A 208 -8.42 -11.68 -13.32
N VAL A 209 -8.79 -11.61 -12.05
CA VAL A 209 -7.84 -11.76 -10.94
C VAL A 209 -7.35 -13.21 -10.94
N ARG A 210 -6.15 -13.45 -11.49
CA ARG A 210 -5.57 -14.78 -11.61
C ARG A 210 -4.89 -15.15 -10.30
N ARG A 211 -5.63 -15.83 -9.44
CA ARG A 211 -5.08 -16.37 -8.20
C ARG A 211 -4.08 -17.48 -8.52
N ARG A 212 -2.82 -17.27 -8.17
CA ARG A 212 -1.80 -18.34 -8.18
C ARG A 212 -1.62 -18.85 -6.75
N SER A 213 -1.67 -20.16 -6.56
CA SER A 213 -1.40 -20.77 -5.26
C SER A 213 0.08 -20.65 -4.92
N VAL A 214 0.39 -20.44 -3.64
CA VAL A 214 1.74 -20.63 -3.08
C VAL A 214 2.01 -22.14 -2.98
N THR A 215 1.96 -22.86 -4.10
CA THR A 215 2.30 -24.28 -4.15
C THR A 215 3.74 -24.40 -4.59
N ALA A 216 4.65 -24.55 -3.61
CA ALA A 216 6.07 -24.91 -3.68
C ALA A 216 6.92 -24.21 -4.77
N PRO A 217 8.21 -23.90 -4.50
CA PRO A 217 9.06 -23.29 -5.52
C PRO A 217 9.06 -24.17 -6.79
N PRO A 218 9.01 -23.58 -8.00
CA PRO A 218 9.14 -24.37 -9.22
C PRO A 218 10.41 -25.20 -9.11
N ALA A 219 10.27 -26.52 -9.26
CA ALA A 219 11.38 -27.45 -9.28
C ALA A 219 12.13 -27.32 -10.60
N THR A 220 12.77 -26.19 -10.86
CA THR A 220 13.71 -26.00 -11.97
C THR A 220 14.70 -24.91 -11.62
N SER A 221 15.97 -25.29 -11.63
CA SER A 221 17.15 -24.45 -11.54
C SER A 221 17.25 -23.51 -12.75
N GLU A 222 16.53 -22.40 -12.73
CA GLU A 222 16.90 -21.18 -13.47
C GLU A 222 16.51 -19.97 -12.62
N PRO A 223 17.40 -18.99 -12.41
CA PRO A 223 17.03 -17.76 -11.72
C PRO A 223 15.96 -17.07 -12.56
N ALA A 224 14.75 -16.95 -12.01
CA ALA A 224 13.69 -16.16 -12.62
C ALA A 224 14.18 -14.71 -12.73
N GLY A 225 14.54 -14.33 -13.95
CA GLY A 225 14.68 -12.95 -14.43
C GLY A 225 15.24 -11.97 -13.41
N GLY A 226 16.56 -12.00 -13.20
CA GLY A 226 17.25 -10.84 -12.65
C GLY A 226 16.93 -9.62 -13.52
N TRP A 227 16.31 -8.61 -12.92
CA TRP A 227 16.14 -7.32 -13.54
C TRP A 227 17.53 -6.78 -13.93
N SER A 228 17.73 -6.48 -15.21
CA SER A 228 18.91 -5.75 -15.68
C SER A 228 18.57 -4.26 -15.71
N ILE A 229 19.36 -3.46 -15.01
CA ILE A 229 19.33 -1.99 -15.15
C ILE A 229 20.22 -1.67 -16.36
N GLU A 230 19.64 -1.27 -17.48
CA GLU A 230 20.39 -0.60 -18.54
C GLU A 230 20.64 0.85 -18.10
N VAL A 231 21.89 1.15 -17.78
CA VAL A 231 22.36 2.53 -17.70
C VAL A 231 22.48 3.06 -19.12
N VAL A 232 21.51 3.85 -19.56
CA VAL A 232 21.62 4.59 -20.82
C VAL A 232 22.64 5.69 -20.62
N ALA A 233 23.87 5.46 -21.09
CA ALA A 233 24.88 6.50 -21.17
C ALA A 233 24.39 7.58 -22.16
N SER A 234 24.13 8.78 -21.66
CA SER A 234 23.80 9.93 -22.49
C SER A 234 25.02 10.38 -23.28
N GLY A 235 24.93 10.31 -24.61
CA GLY A 235 25.60 11.24 -25.52
C GLY A 235 26.93 10.77 -26.11
N GLU A 236 26.89 10.34 -27.37
CA GLU A 236 27.96 10.67 -28.31
C GLU A 236 27.98 12.19 -28.51
N GLU A 237 29.07 12.86 -28.12
CA GLU A 237 29.44 14.12 -28.75
C GLU A 237 30.15 13.80 -30.06
N MET A 238 29.51 14.20 -31.15
CA MET A 238 30.11 14.35 -32.47
C MET A 238 31.23 15.40 -32.42
N SER A 239 32.46 15.00 -32.79
CA SER A 239 33.40 15.82 -33.57
C SER A 239 34.46 14.95 -34.22
#